data_AF-A0A9X9AZN5-F1
#
_entry.id   AF-A0A9X9AZN5-F1
#
_cell.length_a   1.000
_cell.length_b   1.000
_cell.length_c   1.000
_cell.angle_alpha   90.00
_cell.angle_beta   90.00
_cell.angle_gamma   90.00
#
_symmetry.space_group_name_H-M   'P 1'
#
loop_
_entity.id
_entity.type
_entity.pdbx_description
1 polymer ?
#
loop_
_entity_poly.entity_id
_entity_poly.type
_entity_poly.pdbx_seq_one_letter_code
_entity_poly.pdbx_strand_id
1 'polypeptide(L)'
;MTFKMSEQAQTIKIFNLRSDTNEFIGAGDAYIPPHTGLPANCTDIAPPDIPASHIAIFDAETQTWSLHEDHRGEMVYDTTTGNQVYIS
;
A
#
# COMPACT_ATOMS: atom_id res chain seq x y z
N MET A 1 12.01 12.07 0.56
CA MET A 1 12.32 12.84 -0.67
C MET A 1 11.02 13.12 -1.42
N THR A 2 10.85 14.32 -1.95
CA THR A 2 9.70 14.69 -2.79
C THR A 2 9.93 14.25 -4.23
N PHE A 3 8.91 13.68 -4.89
CA PHE A 3 8.96 13.32 -6.31
C PHE A 3 9.39 14.51 -7.17
N LYS A 4 10.33 14.29 -8.10
CA LYS A 4 10.84 15.34 -8.98
C LYS A 4 10.10 15.30 -10.32
N MET A 5 9.30 16.34 -10.57
CA MET A 5 8.62 16.54 -11.85
C MET A 5 9.63 16.78 -12.99
N SER A 6 9.24 16.42 -14.21
CA SER A 6 10.04 16.55 -15.43
C SER A 6 9.31 17.36 -16.51
N GLU A 7 10.04 18.01 -17.42
CA GLU A 7 9.49 18.64 -18.62
C GLU A 7 9.13 17.62 -19.72
N GLN A 8 9.52 16.36 -19.52
CA GLN A 8 9.20 15.23 -20.40
C GLN A 8 8.25 14.29 -19.66
N ALA A 9 7.41 13.60 -20.43
CA ALA A 9 6.57 12.55 -19.87
C ALA A 9 7.41 11.41 -19.29
N GLN A 10 6.96 10.83 -18.19
CA GLN A 10 7.66 9.74 -17.50
C GLN A 10 6.69 8.59 -17.25
N THR A 11 7.17 7.36 -17.38
CA THR A 11 6.46 6.20 -16.84
C THR A 11 7.26 5.69 -15.67
N ILE A 12 6.65 5.66 -14.48
CA ILE A 12 7.32 5.23 -13.26
C ILE A 12 6.51 4.16 -12.55
N LYS A 13 7.21 3.28 -11.82
CA LYS A 13 6.55 2.34 -10.93
C LYS A 13 6.05 3.08 -9.69
N ILE A 14 4.79 2.86 -9.37
CA ILE A 14 4.12 3.39 -8.19
C ILE A 14 3.54 2.27 -7.34
N PHE A 15 3.31 2.60 -6.08
CA PHE A 15 2.67 1.74 -5.09
C PHE A 15 1.39 2.42 -4.65
N ASN A 16 0.25 1.81 -5.00
CA ASN A 16 -1.06 2.37 -4.77
C ASN A 16 -1.47 2.16 -3.31
N LEU A 17 -2.14 3.17 -2.78
CA LEU A 17 -2.60 3.25 -1.41
C LEU A 17 -4.12 3.31 -1.40
N ARG A 18 -4.74 2.66 -0.43
CA ARG A 18 -6.16 2.82 -0.15
C ARG A 18 -6.40 4.23 0.39
N SER A 19 -7.40 4.94 -0.15
CA SER A 19 -7.57 6.38 0.11
C SER A 19 -8.00 6.77 1.53
N ASP A 20 -8.52 5.82 2.30
CA ASP A 20 -9.03 6.01 3.67
C ASP A 20 -8.02 5.56 4.74
N THR A 21 -7.22 4.53 4.47
CA THR A 21 -6.30 3.91 5.43
C THR A 21 -4.83 4.02 5.07
N ASN A 22 -4.50 4.44 3.85
CA ASN A 22 -3.14 4.39 3.28
C ASN A 22 -2.52 2.98 3.24
N GLU A 23 -3.34 1.93 3.30
CA GLU A 23 -2.90 0.55 3.13
C GLU A 23 -2.38 0.33 1.71
N PHE A 24 -1.27 -0.41 1.58
CA PHE A 24 -0.77 -0.83 0.28
C PHE A 24 -1.77 -1.78 -0.40
N ILE A 25 -2.19 -1.43 -1.62
CA ILE A 25 -3.17 -2.22 -2.39
C ILE A 25 -2.62 -2.76 -3.72
N GLY A 26 -1.36 -2.47 -4.04
CA GLY A 26 -0.68 -3.05 -5.20
C GLY A 26 0.24 -2.09 -5.94
N ALA A 27 1.19 -2.66 -6.67
CA ALA A 27 2.11 -1.92 -7.53
C ALA A 27 1.58 -1.81 -8.96
N GLY A 28 1.91 -0.71 -9.63
CA GLY A 28 1.57 -0.48 -11.04
C GLY A 28 2.54 0.50 -11.68
N ASP A 29 2.40 0.71 -12.98
CA ASP A 29 3.15 1.74 -13.69
C ASP A 29 2.22 2.93 -13.98
N ALA A 30 2.64 4.13 -13.61
CA ALA A 30 1.91 5.36 -13.84
C ALA A 30 2.60 6.19 -14.92
N TYR A 31 1.80 6.65 -15.89
CA TYR A 31 2.21 7.69 -16.82
C TYR A 31 2.04 9.06 -16.17
N ILE A 32 3.12 9.83 -16.11
CA ILE A 32 3.21 11.17 -15.55
C ILE A 32 3.44 12.15 -16.70
N PRO A 33 2.43 12.99 -17.04
CA PRO A 33 2.62 14.06 -18.02
C PRO A 33 3.71 15.06 -17.62
N PRO A 34 4.30 15.81 -18.58
CA PRO A 34 5.19 16.92 -18.28
C PRO A 34 4.62 17.89 -17.24
N HIS A 35 5.48 18.32 -16.32
CA HIS A 35 5.18 19.29 -15.26
C HIS A 35 4.05 18.87 -14.30
N THR A 36 3.79 17.57 -14.16
CA THR A 36 2.83 17.02 -13.19
C THR A 36 3.51 16.14 -12.14
N GLY A 37 2.81 15.91 -11.03
CA GLY A 37 3.27 15.07 -9.92
C GLY A 37 2.70 13.65 -9.95
N LEU A 38 3.01 12.89 -8.90
CA LEU A 38 2.43 11.57 -8.66
C LEU A 38 0.89 11.64 -8.59
N PRO A 39 0.18 10.61 -9.09
CA PRO A 39 -1.25 10.45 -8.83
C PRO A 39 -1.57 10.47 -7.34
N ALA A 40 -2.79 10.86 -7.01
CA ALA A 40 -3.28 10.78 -5.64
C ALA A 40 -3.28 9.32 -5.14
N ASN A 41 -3.08 9.15 -3.83
CA ASN A 41 -3.08 7.85 -3.15
C ASN A 41 -2.06 6.87 -3.75
N CYS A 42 -0.87 7.37 -4.09
CA CYS A 42 0.25 6.52 -4.44
C CYS A 42 1.57 7.10 -3.94
N THR A 43 2.60 6.25 -3.90
CA THR A 43 3.97 6.63 -3.61
C THR A 43 4.92 5.98 -4.61
N ASP A 44 6.06 6.61 -4.88
CA ASP A 44 7.18 6.02 -5.63
C ASP A 44 8.15 5.26 -4.71
N ILE A 45 7.90 5.24 -3.41
CA ILE A 45 8.68 4.53 -2.40
C ILE A 45 8.16 3.09 -2.27
N ALA A 46 9.01 2.12 -2.59
CA ALA A 46 8.65 0.71 -2.46
C ALA A 46 8.30 0.32 -1.02
N PRO A 47 7.24 -0.48 -0.79
CA PRO A 47 6.97 -1.07 0.50
C PRO A 47 8.09 -2.06 0.86
N PRO A 48 8.28 -2.34 2.17
CA PRO A 48 9.13 -3.43 2.61
C PRO A 48 8.51 -4.79 2.22
N ASP A 49 9.24 -5.88 2.47
CA ASP A 49 8.66 -7.22 2.40
C ASP A 49 7.51 -7.33 3.42
N ILE A 50 6.32 -7.71 2.93
CA ILE A 50 5.11 -7.84 3.74
C ILE A 50 4.95 -9.34 4.10
N PRO A 51 5.15 -9.74 5.37
CA PRO A 51 4.93 -11.12 5.78
C PRO A 51 3.45 -11.49 5.71
N ALA A 52 3.15 -12.78 5.81
CA ALA A 52 1.77 -13.25 5.92
C ALA A 52 1.06 -12.58 7.11
N SER A 53 -0.25 -12.38 6.98
CA SER A 53 -1.09 -11.79 8.02
C SER A 53 -0.69 -10.35 8.40
N HIS A 54 -0.10 -9.61 7.48
CA HIS A 54 0.30 -8.22 7.69
C HIS A 54 -0.07 -7.35 6.48
N ILE A 55 -0.21 -6.05 6.75
CA ILE A 55 -0.38 -5.01 5.75
C ILE A 55 0.63 -3.90 5.97
N ALA A 56 1.13 -3.30 4.89
CA ALA A 56 1.97 -2.11 4.95
C ALA A 56 1.08 -0.86 4.86
N ILE A 57 1.26 0.07 5.79
CA ILE A 57 0.56 1.37 5.81
C ILE A 57 1.60 2.45 5.54
N PHE A 58 1.30 3.35 4.60
CA PHE A 58 2.20 4.45 4.26
C PHE A 58 1.85 5.70 5.06
N ASP A 59 2.84 6.26 5.73
CA ASP A 59 2.77 7.59 6.34
C ASP A 59 3.30 8.63 5.36
N ALA A 60 2.41 9.46 4.84
CA ALA A 60 2.76 10.51 3.88
C ALA A 60 3.52 11.69 4.50
N GLU A 61 3.40 11.92 5.81
CA GLU A 61 4.11 13.01 6.51
C GLU A 61 5.59 12.64 6.70
N THR A 62 5.86 11.40 7.13
CA THR A 62 7.23 10.91 7.34
C THR A 62 7.82 10.27 6.08
N GLN A 63 6.99 9.97 5.08
CA GLN A 63 7.34 9.22 3.87
C GLN A 63 7.92 7.84 4.19
N THR A 64 7.33 7.14 5.15
CA THR A 64 7.79 5.81 5.60
C THR A 64 6.66 4.79 5.60
N TRP A 65 7.04 3.52 5.62
CA TRP A 65 6.12 2.38 5.73
C TRP A 65 6.15 1.82 7.14
N SER A 66 4.97 1.52 7.71
CA SER A 66 4.81 0.70 8.91
C SER A 66 4.10 -0.61 8.57
N LEU A 67 4.50 -1.69 9.24
CA LEU A 67 3.81 -2.98 9.12
C LEU A 67 2.83 -3.14 10.28
N HIS A 68 1.61 -3.56 9.96
CA HIS A 68 0.55 -3.83 10.92
C HIS A 68 0.03 -5.24 10.71
N GLU A 69 -0.33 -5.93 11.80
CA GLU A 69 -1.05 -7.20 11.72
C GLU A 69 -2.38 -6.99 11.01
N ASP A 70 -2.65 -7.84 10.03
CA ASP A 70 -3.87 -7.87 9.26
C ASP A 70 -4.22 -9.32 8.94
N HIS A 71 -5.19 -9.85 9.68
CA HIS A 71 -5.67 -11.22 9.52
C HIS A 71 -6.92 -11.30 8.65
N ARG A 72 -7.35 -10.20 8.01
CA ARG A 72 -8.54 -10.20 7.16
C ARG A 72 -8.33 -11.17 5.99
N GLY A 73 -9.39 -11.90 5.65
CA GLY A 73 -9.31 -12.97 4.65
C GLY A 73 -8.92 -14.33 5.22
N GLU A 74 -8.48 -14.41 6.47
CA GLU A 74 -8.10 -15.67 7.09
C GLU A 74 -9.29 -16.44 7.67
N MET A 75 -9.13 -17.75 7.70
CA MET A 75 -10.06 -18.70 8.30
C MET A 75 -9.44 -19.28 9.56
N VAL A 76 -10.07 -19.02 10.71
CA VAL A 76 -9.64 -19.51 12.02
C VAL A 76 -10.73 -20.38 12.65
N TYR A 77 -10.42 -21.05 13.76
CA TYR A 77 -11.36 -21.92 14.46
C TYR A 77 -11.46 -21.54 15.94
N ASP A 78 -12.68 -21.49 16.46
CA ASP A 78 -12.95 -21.27 17.87
C ASP A 78 -12.42 -22.45 18.70
N THR A 79 -11.60 -22.18 19.72
CA THR A 79 -10.91 -23.22 20.50
C THR A 79 -11.81 -23.98 21.48
N THR A 80 -13.03 -23.48 21.74
CA THR A 80 -14.01 -24.11 22.64
C THR A 80 -14.99 -24.99 21.87
N THR A 81 -15.44 -24.52 20.71
CA THR A 81 -16.51 -25.12 19.92
C THR A 81 -16.00 -25.82 18.66
N GLY A 82 -14.80 -25.50 18.18
CA GLY A 82 -14.25 -25.98 16.92
C GLY A 82 -14.89 -25.34 15.68
N ASN A 83 -15.74 -24.33 15.86
CA ASN A 83 -16.43 -23.68 14.76
C ASN A 83 -15.50 -22.81 13.93
N GLN A 84 -15.68 -22.83 12.62
CA GLN A 84 -14.95 -21.97 11.70
C GLN A 84 -15.42 -20.51 11.84
N VAL A 85 -14.46 -19.59 11.90
CA VAL A 85 -14.67 -18.14 11.94
C VAL A 85 -13.84 -17.50 10.83
N TYR A 86 -14.47 -16.63 10.05
CA TYR A 86 -13.80 -15.84 9.02
C TYR A 86 -13.48 -14.45 9.54
N ILE A 87 -12.25 -13.99 9.34
CA ILE A 87 -11.82 -12.65 9.75
C ILE A 87 -12.09 -11.70 8.58
N SER A 88 -12.98 -10.74 8.82
CA SER A 88 -13.43 -9.73 7.84
C SER A 88 -12.71 -8.41 7.96
#